data_AF-A7THB9-F1
#
_entry.id   AF-A7THB9-F1
#
_cell.length_a   1.000
_cell.length_b   1.000
_cell.length_c   1.000
_cell.angle_alpha   90.00
_cell.angle_beta   90.00
_cell.angle_gamma   90.00
#
_symmetry.space_group_name_H-M   'P 1'
#
loop_
_entity.id
_entity.type
_entity.pdbx_description
1 polymer ?
#
loop_
_entity_poly.entity_id
_entity_poly.type
_entity_poly.pdbx_seq_one_letter_code
_entity_poly.pdbx_strand_id
1 'polypeptide(L)'
;MFNIKYLTPIGLLVGFIYALYAFQSQTSPNAALPPFKCQVYDKVHGTNPSSMQLMFKNKEFRDDSIKKLANAIRIPTEMFDKMPNPEDDPSFEGWLPFRKLHEQLRNDFPLVWSSLNVETVNHYGLLLTWKGYNETLKPAIFAAHQDVVPVEKKTWNEWKHEPFSGHFDGDYIWGRGSFDDKSMLIGILQTIEYILKNEPEFVPSRSIILASGFDEEASGNYGAKYLNEVLLERYGHDGIYSIVDEGMSGISEIAGVMMASPSTGEKGFLNLEFRIDTRGGHSSVPPDHTSIGIAADLIKLIEDQKFEPLFTKRNPITDYFQCAAEFSTKMDSNLKWDFLHAIEDRAANQRVLDFIINKVGRLAEYFFRTSQSVDMIKGGVKSNALPESVSFVVNSRIAVESSVEETIQKFIKQAEEIANKYDLTLTRDGKDILTSGKSGKITLSTLSTLEPAPVSPANDVWREFAGTIKGYFEDVIFPLTAYSGRELIVAPSIMTGNTDTSHYWNLTKNIYRFHPSFANMDVLLTIHSVNEHIDPDSVMHVIGFFYDYIHVIA
;
A
#
# COMPACT_ATOMS: atom_id res chain seq x y z
N MET A 1 -28.35 -71.45 4.51
CA MET A 1 -28.93 -71.05 3.21
C MET A 1 -28.46 -69.60 2.97
N PHE A 2 -27.55 -69.42 2.01
CA PHE A 2 -26.93 -68.18 1.47
C PHE A 2 -26.27 -67.18 2.48
N ASN A 3 -24.95 -67.21 2.69
CA ASN A 3 -23.84 -66.53 1.95
C ASN A 3 -24.10 -65.03 1.70
N ILE A 4 -23.30 -64.09 2.24
CA ILE A 4 -21.92 -63.70 1.85
C ILE A 4 -21.22 -63.11 3.10
N LYS A 5 -20.17 -63.72 3.67
CA LYS A 5 -18.72 -63.62 3.39
C LYS A 5 -18.02 -62.27 3.69
N TYR A 6 -17.34 -62.26 4.84
CA TYR A 6 -15.99 -61.75 5.14
C TYR A 6 -15.40 -60.60 4.31
N LEU A 7 -15.03 -59.52 5.00
CA LEU A 7 -13.79 -58.78 4.75
C LEU A 7 -13.25 -58.17 6.06
N THR A 8 -11.97 -58.47 6.31
CA THR A 8 -11.11 -58.23 7.47
C THR A 8 -10.66 -56.77 7.64
N PRO A 9 -10.14 -56.37 8.81
CA PRO A 9 -9.65 -55.02 9.09
C PRO A 9 -8.26 -54.82 8.46
N ILE A 10 -8.21 -54.59 7.15
CA ILE A 10 -6.97 -54.20 6.44
C ILE A 10 -7.18 -52.91 5.62
N GLY A 11 -8.39 -52.34 5.62
CA GLY A 11 -8.72 -51.13 4.86
C GLY A 11 -8.35 -49.78 5.51
N LEU A 12 -7.99 -49.76 6.79
CA LEU A 12 -7.70 -48.52 7.53
C LEU A 12 -6.20 -48.27 7.78
N LEU A 13 -5.32 -49.20 7.41
CA LEU A 13 -3.87 -49.02 7.51
C LEU A 13 -3.19 -48.64 6.18
N VAL A 14 -3.84 -48.83 5.03
CA VAL A 14 -3.26 -48.52 3.71
C VAL A 14 -3.48 -47.06 3.31
N GLY A 15 -4.55 -46.41 3.81
CA GLY A 15 -4.79 -44.97 3.61
C GLY A 15 -3.86 -44.07 4.43
N PHE A 16 -3.34 -44.57 5.56
CA PHE A 16 -2.39 -43.82 6.41
C PHE A 16 -0.94 -43.94 5.92
N ILE A 17 -0.59 -45.03 5.21
CA ILE A 17 0.74 -45.21 4.63
C ILE A 17 0.92 -44.39 3.34
N TYR A 18 -0.13 -44.18 2.53
CA TYR A 18 -0.03 -43.30 1.36
C TYR A 18 0.03 -41.80 1.72
N ALA A 19 -0.58 -41.39 2.84
CA ALA A 19 -0.44 -40.02 3.35
C ALA A 19 0.95 -39.75 3.97
N LEU A 20 1.65 -40.79 4.45
CA LEU A 20 3.03 -40.70 4.92
C LEU A 20 4.08 -40.83 3.81
N TYR A 21 3.76 -41.54 2.71
CA TYR A 21 4.65 -41.62 1.54
C TYR A 21 4.57 -40.40 0.60
N ALA A 22 3.50 -39.60 0.66
CA ALA A 22 3.41 -38.32 -0.06
C ALA A 22 4.18 -37.16 0.62
N PHE A 23 4.69 -37.37 1.84
CA PHE A 23 5.52 -36.41 2.59
C PHE A 23 6.98 -36.87 2.79
N GLN A 24 7.43 -37.87 2.02
CA GLN A 24 8.84 -38.26 1.95
C GLN A 24 9.36 -38.18 0.51
N SER A 25 9.26 -36.99 -0.09
CA SER A 25 10.39 -36.52 -0.89
C SER A 25 11.33 -35.79 0.07
N GLN A 26 12.13 -36.60 0.79
CA GLN A 26 13.31 -36.07 1.48
C GLN A 26 14.22 -35.51 0.39
N THR A 27 14.13 -34.21 0.19
CA THR A 27 15.30 -33.40 -0.06
C THR A 27 16.37 -33.82 0.95
N SER A 28 17.55 -34.13 0.43
CA SER A 28 18.72 -34.51 1.21
C SER A 28 18.87 -33.62 2.46
N PRO A 29 19.01 -34.19 3.67
CA PRO A 29 19.38 -33.39 4.82
C PRO A 29 20.82 -32.90 4.57
N ASN A 30 21.01 -31.58 4.56
CA ASN A 30 22.27 -30.85 4.31
C ASN A 30 22.59 -30.47 2.85
N ALA A 31 21.61 -30.18 2.00
CA ALA A 31 21.85 -29.14 1.01
C ALA A 31 21.51 -27.80 1.68
N ALA A 32 22.51 -27.13 2.26
CA ALA A 32 22.35 -25.73 2.62
C ALA A 32 21.81 -25.00 1.39
N LEU A 33 20.73 -24.24 1.53
CA LEU A 33 20.28 -23.37 0.46
C LEU A 33 21.47 -22.51 0.04
N PRO A 34 21.69 -22.28 -1.27
CA PRO A 34 22.75 -21.38 -1.68
C PRO A 34 22.50 -20.03 -1.02
N PRO A 35 23.57 -19.33 -0.60
CA PRO A 35 23.44 -18.02 0.03
C PRO A 35 22.65 -17.09 -0.87
N PHE A 36 21.92 -16.15 -0.26
CA PHE A 36 21.17 -15.14 -1.00
C PHE A 36 22.05 -14.47 -2.06
N LYS A 37 21.47 -14.26 -3.24
CA LYS A 37 22.08 -13.47 -4.30
C LYS A 37 21.04 -12.53 -4.87
N CYS A 38 21.29 -11.24 -4.70
CA CYS A 38 20.48 -10.16 -5.22
C CYS A 38 20.45 -10.23 -6.75
N GLN A 39 19.27 -10.08 -7.30
CA GLN A 39 19.11 -9.97 -8.74
C GLN A 39 19.54 -8.57 -9.19
N VAL A 40 20.40 -8.50 -10.19
CA VAL A 40 20.78 -7.25 -10.86
C VAL A 40 20.08 -7.21 -12.21
N TYR A 41 19.66 -6.02 -12.61
CA TYR A 41 18.93 -5.77 -13.84
C TYR A 41 19.78 -4.96 -14.80
N ASP A 42 19.68 -5.27 -16.09
CA ASP A 42 20.27 -4.44 -17.15
C ASP A 42 19.49 -3.13 -17.27
N LYS A 43 20.16 -2.07 -17.70
CA LYS A 43 19.52 -0.78 -17.96
C LYS A 43 18.63 -0.91 -19.20
N VAL A 44 17.40 -0.41 -19.08
CA VAL A 44 16.44 -0.32 -20.18
C VAL A 44 16.11 1.15 -20.39
N HIS A 45 16.05 1.57 -21.65
CA HIS A 45 15.76 2.94 -22.06
C HIS A 45 14.75 2.89 -23.20
N GLY A 46 13.70 3.70 -23.12
CA GLY A 46 12.76 3.91 -24.22
C GLY A 46 13.22 5.05 -25.12
N THR A 47 13.95 6.00 -24.54
CA THR A 47 14.44 7.21 -25.24
C THR A 47 15.92 7.47 -24.99
N ASN A 48 16.47 8.48 -25.65
CA ASN A 48 17.86 8.88 -25.42
C ASN A 48 17.99 9.63 -24.08
N PRO A 49 18.85 9.19 -23.13
CA PRO A 49 19.07 9.87 -21.86
C PRO A 49 19.40 11.37 -21.98
N SER A 50 20.13 11.76 -23.03
CA SER A 50 20.50 13.17 -23.27
C SER A 50 19.28 14.04 -23.59
N SER A 51 18.27 13.48 -24.28
CA SER A 51 17.03 14.20 -24.59
C SER A 51 16.22 14.49 -23.33
N MET A 52 16.11 13.51 -22.43
CA MET A 52 15.46 13.69 -21.13
C MET A 52 16.20 14.72 -20.26
N GLN A 53 17.54 14.70 -20.25
CA GLN A 53 18.32 15.72 -19.53
C GLN A 53 18.09 17.14 -20.08
N LEU A 54 17.83 17.29 -21.38
CA LEU A 54 17.45 18.58 -21.96
C LEU A 54 16.04 19.01 -21.55
N MET A 55 15.09 18.08 -21.48
CA MET A 55 13.74 18.31 -20.95
C MET A 55 13.81 18.86 -19.51
N PHE A 56 14.66 18.30 -18.65
CA PHE A 56 14.83 18.78 -17.27
C PHE A 56 15.49 20.15 -17.14
N LYS A 57 16.31 20.54 -18.12
CA LYS A 57 16.92 21.88 -18.19
C LYS A 57 15.95 22.93 -18.72
N ASN A 58 14.79 22.53 -19.26
CA ASN A 58 13.79 23.46 -19.76
C ASN A 58 13.02 24.10 -18.59
N LYS A 59 13.40 25.33 -18.24
CA LYS A 59 12.77 26.09 -17.17
C LYS A 59 11.27 26.34 -17.42
N GLU A 60 10.87 26.63 -18.66
CA GLU A 60 9.46 26.89 -19.00
C GLU A 60 8.61 25.65 -18.76
N PHE A 61 9.10 24.46 -19.17
CA PHE A 61 8.42 23.20 -18.92
C PHE A 61 8.31 22.89 -17.42
N ARG A 62 9.40 23.09 -16.66
CA ARG A 62 9.38 22.93 -15.20
C ARG A 62 8.40 23.87 -14.51
N ASP A 63 8.43 25.17 -14.85
CA ASP A 63 7.53 26.17 -14.27
C ASP A 63 6.06 25.84 -14.61
N ASP A 64 5.78 25.34 -15.81
CA ASP A 64 4.46 24.87 -16.22
C ASP A 64 3.99 23.65 -15.41
N SER A 65 4.85 22.65 -15.21
CA SER A 65 4.55 21.47 -14.37
C SER A 65 4.24 21.86 -12.92
N ILE A 66 5.04 22.75 -12.33
CA ILE A 66 4.81 23.29 -10.98
C ILE A 66 3.45 23.99 -10.91
N LYS A 67 3.17 24.85 -11.89
CA LYS A 67 1.91 25.62 -11.94
C LYS A 67 0.70 24.70 -12.03
N LYS A 68 0.75 23.64 -12.83
CA LYS A 68 -0.35 22.68 -13.01
C LYS A 68 -0.62 21.89 -11.73
N LEU A 69 0.42 21.43 -11.03
CA LEU A 69 0.23 20.81 -9.72
C LEU A 69 -0.38 21.79 -8.71
N ALA A 70 0.14 23.02 -8.67
CA ALA A 70 -0.42 24.08 -7.82
C ALA A 70 -1.90 24.39 -8.13
N ASN A 71 -2.30 24.35 -9.40
CA ASN A 71 -3.71 24.51 -9.79
C ASN A 71 -4.59 23.37 -9.23
N ALA A 72 -4.13 22.12 -9.31
CA ALA A 72 -4.86 20.98 -8.77
C ALA A 72 -4.95 20.98 -7.23
N ILE A 73 -3.89 21.41 -6.53
CA ILE A 73 -3.87 21.56 -5.07
C ILE A 73 -4.89 22.60 -4.60
N ARG A 74 -5.14 23.66 -5.37
CA ARG A 74 -6.12 24.71 -5.02
C ARG A 74 -7.58 24.23 -4.99
N ILE A 75 -7.83 23.01 -5.45
CA ILE A 75 -9.17 22.45 -5.52
C ILE A 75 -9.30 21.39 -4.41
N PRO A 76 -10.07 21.67 -3.33
CA PRO A 76 -10.14 20.80 -2.16
C PRO A 76 -11.06 19.61 -2.42
N THR A 77 -10.52 18.56 -3.04
CA THR A 77 -11.16 17.26 -3.30
C THR A 77 -11.16 16.38 -2.04
N GLU A 78 -11.59 16.94 -0.91
CA GLU A 78 -11.55 16.27 0.39
C GLU A 78 -12.51 15.07 0.43
N MET A 79 -12.00 13.91 0.85
CA MET A 79 -12.77 12.67 1.02
C MET A 79 -12.90 12.29 2.49
N PHE A 80 -14.10 11.96 2.93
CA PHE A 80 -14.38 11.53 4.32
C PHE A 80 -14.85 10.08 4.33
N ASP A 81 -14.61 9.35 5.42
CA ASP A 81 -15.06 7.95 5.63
C ASP A 81 -16.55 7.69 5.32
N LYS A 82 -17.38 8.73 5.36
CA LYS A 82 -18.83 8.65 5.15
C LYS A 82 -19.28 9.70 4.14
N MET A 83 -19.00 9.44 2.88
CA MET A 83 -19.62 10.15 1.75
C MET A 83 -20.58 9.20 1.01
N PRO A 84 -21.72 9.71 0.46
CA PRO A 84 -22.68 8.87 -0.26
C PRO A 84 -22.09 8.43 -1.60
N ASN A 85 -22.46 7.27 -2.14
CA ASN A 85 -22.08 6.92 -3.51
C ASN A 85 -22.61 7.98 -4.50
N PRO A 86 -21.82 8.51 -5.45
CA PRO A 86 -22.31 9.46 -6.44
C PRO A 86 -23.51 8.99 -7.27
N GLU A 87 -23.64 7.69 -7.58
CA GLU A 87 -24.85 7.15 -8.23
C GLU A 87 -26.12 7.33 -7.36
N ASP A 88 -25.97 7.25 -6.03
CA ASP A 88 -27.09 7.32 -5.09
C ASP A 88 -27.48 8.78 -4.75
N ASP A 89 -26.48 9.67 -4.63
CA ASP A 89 -26.69 11.10 -4.39
C ASP A 89 -25.72 11.97 -5.22
N PRO A 90 -25.99 12.16 -6.52
CA PRO A 90 -25.15 12.97 -7.41
C PRO A 90 -25.23 14.47 -7.09
N SER A 91 -26.17 14.88 -6.23
CA SER A 91 -26.40 16.26 -5.84
C SER A 91 -25.63 16.68 -4.58
N PHE A 92 -25.02 15.72 -3.87
CA PHE A 92 -24.25 15.99 -2.68
C PHE A 92 -23.12 16.99 -2.97
N GLU A 93 -23.09 18.09 -2.20
CA GLU A 93 -22.18 19.22 -2.46
C GLU A 93 -20.70 18.85 -2.35
N GLY A 94 -20.38 17.78 -1.59
CA GLY A 94 -19.03 17.24 -1.48
C GLY A 94 -18.43 16.78 -2.82
N TRP A 95 -19.26 16.58 -3.85
CA TRP A 95 -18.80 16.22 -5.20
C TRP A 95 -18.44 17.43 -6.09
N LEU A 96 -18.81 18.65 -5.70
CA LEU A 96 -18.54 19.84 -6.50
C LEU A 96 -17.04 20.10 -6.76
N PRO A 97 -16.11 19.88 -5.79
CA PRO A 97 -14.68 20.03 -6.03
C PRO A 97 -14.14 19.13 -7.16
N PHE A 98 -14.64 17.89 -7.29
CA PHE A 98 -14.20 16.97 -8.34
C PHE A 98 -14.57 17.47 -9.74
N ARG A 99 -15.76 18.06 -9.92
CA ARG A 99 -16.13 18.73 -11.18
C ARG A 99 -15.18 19.86 -11.53
N LYS A 100 -14.84 20.70 -10.54
CA LYS A 100 -13.90 21.81 -10.71
C LYS A 100 -12.50 21.29 -11.07
N LEU A 101 -12.07 20.18 -10.45
CA LEU A 101 -10.81 19.54 -10.79
C LEU A 101 -10.82 19.07 -12.23
N HIS A 102 -11.87 18.39 -12.70
CA HIS A 102 -11.96 17.93 -14.09
C HIS A 102 -11.93 19.08 -15.10
N GLU A 103 -12.58 20.21 -14.80
CA GLU A 103 -12.50 21.43 -15.60
C GLU A 103 -11.07 22.00 -15.63
N GLN A 104 -10.40 22.04 -14.47
CA GLN A 104 -9.03 22.51 -14.36
C GLN A 104 -8.06 21.60 -15.14
N LEU A 105 -8.18 20.28 -15.01
CA LEU A 105 -7.35 19.32 -15.74
C LEU A 105 -7.54 19.45 -17.25
N ARG A 106 -8.79 19.59 -17.73
CA ARG A 106 -9.06 19.84 -19.15
C ARG A 106 -8.40 21.12 -19.67
N ASN A 107 -8.36 22.17 -18.85
CA ASN A 107 -7.72 23.43 -19.22
C ASN A 107 -6.19 23.32 -19.22
N ASP A 108 -5.62 22.57 -18.28
CA ASP A 108 -4.17 22.42 -18.13
C ASP A 108 -3.57 21.39 -19.13
N PHE A 109 -4.36 20.41 -19.58
CA PHE A 109 -3.95 19.33 -20.49
C PHE A 109 -4.87 19.24 -21.73
N PRO A 110 -4.95 20.29 -22.56
CA PRO A 110 -5.88 20.33 -23.68
C PRO A 110 -5.61 19.25 -24.74
N LEU A 111 -4.34 18.89 -24.99
CA LEU A 111 -4.02 17.85 -25.97
C LEU A 111 -4.49 16.49 -25.46
N VAL A 112 -4.25 16.16 -24.19
CA VAL A 112 -4.76 14.94 -23.56
C VAL A 112 -6.27 14.80 -23.78
N TRP A 113 -7.06 15.82 -23.43
CA TRP A 113 -8.53 15.77 -23.58
C TRP A 113 -9.02 15.76 -25.03
N SER A 114 -8.22 16.26 -25.98
CA SER A 114 -8.59 16.28 -27.40
C SER A 114 -8.12 15.03 -28.17
N SER A 115 -7.09 14.33 -27.68
CA SER A 115 -6.42 13.24 -28.39
C SER A 115 -6.70 11.86 -27.78
N LEU A 116 -7.00 11.76 -26.49
CA LEU A 116 -7.33 10.49 -25.83
C LEU A 116 -8.84 10.29 -25.73
N ASN A 117 -9.26 9.03 -25.55
CA ASN A 117 -10.61 8.73 -25.13
C ASN A 117 -10.73 8.97 -23.62
N VAL A 118 -11.48 9.98 -23.20
CA VAL A 118 -11.66 10.37 -21.79
C VAL A 118 -13.08 10.02 -21.34
N GLU A 119 -13.18 9.15 -20.35
CA GLU A 119 -14.45 8.70 -19.77
C GLU A 119 -14.53 9.06 -18.29
N THR A 120 -15.75 9.26 -17.81
CA THR A 120 -16.05 9.34 -16.38
C THR A 120 -16.83 8.11 -15.96
N VAL A 121 -16.37 7.43 -14.91
CA VAL A 121 -16.95 6.22 -14.34
C VAL A 121 -17.45 6.56 -12.94
N ASN A 122 -18.68 6.16 -12.61
CA ASN A 122 -19.36 6.58 -11.38
C ASN A 122 -19.25 8.10 -11.14
N HIS A 123 -19.55 8.87 -12.19
CA HIS A 123 -19.47 10.33 -12.28
C HIS A 123 -18.08 10.98 -12.19
N TYR A 124 -17.17 10.50 -11.34
CA TYR A 124 -15.92 11.21 -11.02
C TYR A 124 -14.64 10.40 -11.21
N GLY A 125 -14.72 9.07 -11.36
CA GLY A 125 -13.57 8.24 -11.71
C GLY A 125 -13.13 8.54 -13.13
N LEU A 126 -11.86 8.90 -13.33
CA LEU A 126 -11.34 9.25 -14.64
C LEU A 126 -10.71 8.02 -15.30
N LEU A 127 -11.15 7.70 -16.51
CA LEU A 127 -10.54 6.65 -17.33
C LEU A 127 -10.10 7.24 -18.67
N LEU A 128 -8.80 7.46 -18.85
CA LEU A 128 -8.23 8.04 -20.06
C LEU A 128 -7.47 6.95 -20.82
N THR A 129 -7.87 6.68 -22.06
CA THR A 129 -7.24 5.67 -22.90
C THR A 129 -6.52 6.30 -24.08
N TRP A 130 -5.19 6.16 -24.11
CA TRP A 130 -4.37 6.37 -25.30
C TRP A 130 -4.31 5.07 -26.09
N LYS A 131 -5.10 5.01 -27.16
CA LYS A 131 -5.22 3.80 -27.97
C LYS A 131 -3.90 3.48 -28.68
N GLY A 132 -3.39 2.28 -28.47
CA GLY A 132 -2.23 1.77 -29.19
C GLY A 132 -2.58 1.16 -30.54
N TYR A 133 -1.60 1.04 -31.44
CA TYR A 133 -1.83 0.53 -32.80
C TYR A 133 -1.95 -1.01 -32.88
N ASN A 134 -1.45 -1.75 -31.88
CA ASN A 134 -1.52 -3.21 -31.84
C ASN A 134 -2.54 -3.70 -30.80
N GLU A 135 -3.76 -3.97 -31.26
CA GLU A 135 -4.89 -4.43 -30.42
C GLU A 135 -4.67 -5.83 -29.79
N THR A 136 -3.62 -6.56 -30.18
CA THR A 136 -3.28 -7.86 -29.58
C THR A 136 -2.42 -7.74 -28.32
N LEU A 137 -1.81 -6.59 -28.07
CA LEU A 137 -1.02 -6.34 -26.87
C LEU A 137 -1.94 -5.92 -25.72
N LYS A 138 -1.73 -6.51 -24.54
CA LYS A 138 -2.42 -6.09 -23.31
C LYS A 138 -2.06 -4.63 -22.98
N PRO A 139 -3.03 -3.79 -22.62
CA PRO A 139 -2.76 -2.41 -22.24
C PRO A 139 -1.97 -2.34 -20.93
N ALA A 140 -1.27 -1.23 -20.69
CA ALA A 140 -0.69 -0.90 -19.39
C ALA A 140 -1.54 0.16 -18.70
N ILE A 141 -1.68 0.05 -17.38
CA ILE A 141 -2.41 1.02 -16.56
C ILE A 141 -1.42 1.81 -15.72
N PHE A 142 -1.59 3.12 -15.71
CA PHE A 142 -1.06 4.01 -14.69
C PHE A 142 -2.21 4.44 -13.79
N ALA A 143 -2.10 4.18 -12.50
CA ALA A 143 -3.07 4.55 -11.50
C ALA A 143 -2.55 5.73 -10.66
N ALA A 144 -3.50 6.53 -10.18
CA ALA A 144 -3.31 7.68 -9.30
C ALA A 144 -4.68 8.08 -8.75
N HIS A 145 -4.79 8.79 -7.64
CA HIS A 145 -6.11 9.23 -7.15
C HIS A 145 -6.25 10.76 -7.15
N GLN A 146 -7.51 11.22 -7.07
CA GLN A 146 -7.87 12.64 -7.17
C GLN A 146 -8.16 13.28 -5.82
N ASP A 147 -8.61 12.46 -4.88
CA ASP A 147 -9.03 12.89 -3.56
C ASP A 147 -7.86 13.14 -2.63
N VAL A 148 -8.18 13.69 -1.46
CA VAL A 148 -7.21 13.97 -0.41
C VAL A 148 -7.87 13.80 0.95
N VAL A 149 -7.12 13.43 1.98
CA VAL A 149 -7.66 13.49 3.34
C VAL A 149 -8.12 14.90 3.73
N PRO A 150 -9.17 15.03 4.57
CA PRO A 150 -9.68 16.32 5.00
C PRO A 150 -8.67 17.10 5.83
N VAL A 151 -8.77 18.43 5.80
CA VAL A 151 -7.95 19.30 6.66
C VAL A 151 -8.79 19.87 7.79
N GLU A 152 -8.51 19.37 9.00
CA GLU A 152 -9.12 19.82 10.24
C GLU A 152 -9.02 21.34 10.43
N LYS A 153 -10.16 22.05 10.47
CA LYS A 153 -10.20 23.52 10.58
C LYS A 153 -9.37 24.09 11.74
N LYS A 154 -9.25 23.33 12.83
CA LYS A 154 -8.48 23.71 14.02
C LYS A 154 -6.96 23.75 13.79
N THR A 155 -6.44 23.09 12.74
CA THR A 155 -5.00 23.06 12.46
C THR A 155 -4.59 24.07 11.41
N TRP A 156 -5.52 24.80 10.78
CA TRP A 156 -5.22 25.75 9.69
C TRP A 156 -4.17 26.81 10.06
N ASN A 157 -4.10 27.22 11.33
CA ASN A 157 -3.10 28.15 11.85
C ASN A 157 -1.72 27.51 12.12
N GLU A 158 -1.61 26.18 12.06
CA GLU A 158 -0.37 25.42 12.16
C GLU A 158 0.28 25.19 10.78
N TRP A 159 -0.47 25.45 9.70
CA TRP A 159 0.06 25.42 8.34
C TRP A 159 0.89 26.67 8.05
N LYS A 160 2.11 26.48 7.55
CA LYS A 160 3.02 27.52 7.07
C LYS A 160 2.42 28.28 5.88
N HIS A 161 1.73 27.55 5.00
CA HIS A 161 0.97 28.08 3.87
C HIS A 161 -0.41 27.42 3.87
N GLU A 162 -1.47 28.16 3.50
CA GLU A 162 -2.84 27.61 3.59
C GLU A 162 -2.95 26.26 2.87
N PRO A 163 -3.72 25.29 3.42
CA PRO A 163 -3.70 23.90 2.97
C PRO A 163 -4.04 23.71 1.49
N PHE A 164 -4.86 24.60 0.92
CA PHE A 164 -5.26 24.55 -0.48
C PHE A 164 -4.79 25.80 -1.26
N SER A 165 -3.64 26.37 -0.89
CA SER A 165 -3.07 27.52 -1.59
C SER A 165 -2.34 27.15 -2.89
N GLY A 166 -1.80 25.93 -2.97
CA GLY A 166 -0.86 25.54 -4.02
C GLY A 166 0.32 26.51 -4.09
N HIS A 167 0.84 26.95 -2.93
CA HIS A 167 1.89 27.95 -2.88
C HIS A 167 3.24 27.33 -3.22
N PHE A 168 3.97 27.92 -4.16
CA PHE A 168 5.36 27.58 -4.42
C PHE A 168 6.25 28.66 -3.82
N ASP A 169 7.06 28.30 -2.81
CA ASP A 169 7.93 29.25 -2.10
C ASP A 169 9.35 29.37 -2.69
N GLY A 170 9.62 28.63 -3.77
CA GLY A 170 10.92 28.55 -4.43
C GLY A 170 11.63 27.22 -4.19
N ASP A 171 11.35 26.58 -3.05
CA ASP A 171 11.93 25.30 -2.66
C ASP A 171 10.89 24.18 -2.73
N TYR A 172 9.67 24.44 -2.27
CA TYR A 172 8.59 23.46 -2.15
C TYR A 172 7.25 23.97 -2.66
N ILE A 173 6.43 23.03 -3.15
CA ILE A 173 5.03 23.24 -3.51
C ILE A 173 4.20 22.78 -2.32
N TRP A 174 3.53 23.71 -1.65
CA TRP A 174 2.79 23.48 -0.42
C TRP A 174 1.31 23.27 -0.66
N GLY A 175 0.75 22.29 0.06
CA GLY A 175 -0.68 22.07 0.20
C GLY A 175 -1.03 20.59 0.29
N ARG A 176 -2.26 20.32 0.75
CA ARG A 176 -2.84 18.98 0.83
C ARG A 176 -2.99 18.39 -0.57
N GLY A 177 -2.45 17.20 -0.76
CA GLY A 177 -2.36 16.53 -2.06
C GLY A 177 -1.19 16.97 -2.92
N SER A 178 -0.21 17.65 -2.34
CA SER A 178 1.04 17.98 -3.03
C SER A 178 1.92 16.75 -3.26
N PHE A 179 1.87 15.80 -2.33
CA PHE A 179 2.52 14.48 -2.47
C PHE A 179 1.51 13.36 -2.70
N ASP A 180 0.39 13.35 -1.97
CA ASP A 180 -0.56 12.23 -1.94
C ASP A 180 -1.95 12.66 -2.44
N ASP A 181 -2.32 12.43 -3.71
CA ASP A 181 -1.50 11.85 -4.80
C ASP A 181 -1.55 12.69 -6.09
N LYS A 182 -1.92 13.98 -5.97
CA LYS A 182 -2.06 14.83 -7.17
C LYS A 182 -0.74 15.01 -7.90
N SER A 183 0.42 14.86 -7.25
CA SER A 183 1.72 14.88 -7.94
C SER A 183 1.86 13.76 -8.96
N MET A 184 1.41 12.55 -8.64
CA MET A 184 1.45 11.41 -9.55
C MET A 184 0.48 11.62 -10.72
N LEU A 185 -0.77 11.98 -10.42
CA LEU A 185 -1.80 12.29 -11.43
C LEU A 185 -1.31 13.37 -12.42
N ILE A 186 -0.80 14.49 -11.89
CA ILE A 186 -0.31 15.60 -12.69
C ILE A 186 0.95 15.22 -13.47
N GLY A 187 1.85 14.44 -12.87
CA GLY A 187 3.06 13.96 -13.54
C GLY A 187 2.75 13.04 -14.73
N ILE A 188 1.80 12.12 -14.60
CA ILE A 188 1.35 11.24 -15.69
C ILE A 188 0.69 12.06 -16.80
N LEU A 189 -0.25 12.95 -16.46
CA LEU A 189 -0.93 13.81 -17.44
C LEU A 189 0.05 14.73 -18.18
N GLN A 190 0.99 15.34 -17.46
CA GLN A 190 2.02 16.20 -18.05
C GLN A 190 2.96 15.42 -18.98
N THR A 191 3.25 14.15 -18.65
CA THR A 191 4.02 13.26 -19.53
C THR A 191 3.31 13.05 -20.86
N ILE A 192 2.03 12.66 -20.82
CA ILE A 192 1.24 12.40 -22.03
C ILE A 192 1.09 13.68 -22.85
N GLU A 193 0.76 14.81 -22.21
CA GLU A 193 0.66 16.12 -22.86
C GLU A 193 1.99 16.52 -23.53
N TYR A 194 3.12 16.25 -22.87
CA TYR A 194 4.45 16.52 -23.43
C TYR A 194 4.73 15.68 -24.67
N ILE A 195 4.44 14.37 -24.65
CA ILE A 195 4.66 13.49 -25.80
C ILE A 195 3.75 13.92 -26.96
N LEU A 196 2.45 14.14 -26.71
CA LEU A 196 1.50 14.59 -27.74
C LEU A 196 1.94 15.91 -28.40
N LYS A 197 2.55 16.82 -27.62
CA LYS A 197 3.02 18.12 -28.13
C LYS A 197 4.33 18.03 -28.91
N ASN A 198 5.29 17.25 -28.43
CA ASN A 198 6.66 17.27 -28.95
C ASN A 198 6.98 16.11 -29.90
N GLU A 199 6.16 15.06 -29.86
CA GLU A 199 6.31 13.84 -30.66
C GLU A 199 4.98 13.47 -31.32
N PRO A 200 4.43 14.32 -32.20
CA PRO A 200 3.09 14.13 -32.77
C PRO A 200 2.93 12.86 -33.61
N GLU A 201 4.04 12.24 -34.03
CA GLU A 201 4.06 10.98 -34.78
C GLU A 201 4.15 9.74 -33.87
N PHE A 202 4.35 9.93 -32.57
CA PHE A 202 4.41 8.82 -31.61
C PHE A 202 3.01 8.24 -31.41
N VAL A 203 2.88 6.94 -31.71
CA VAL A 203 1.69 6.15 -31.40
C VAL A 203 2.16 4.92 -30.63
N PRO A 204 1.65 4.70 -29.40
CA PRO A 204 2.07 3.57 -28.60
C PRO A 204 1.65 2.24 -29.27
N SER A 205 2.45 1.18 -29.13
CA SER A 205 2.15 -0.15 -29.65
C SER A 205 1.03 -0.81 -28.88
N ARG A 206 1.06 -0.75 -27.55
CA ARG A 206 -0.05 -1.15 -26.68
C ARG A 206 -0.81 0.08 -26.19
N SER A 207 -2.08 -0.07 -25.86
CA SER A 207 -2.80 1.05 -25.26
C SER A 207 -2.25 1.39 -23.87
N ILE A 208 -2.17 2.68 -23.57
CA ILE A 208 -1.85 3.20 -22.24
C ILE A 208 -3.13 3.75 -21.63
N ILE A 209 -3.41 3.36 -20.40
CA ILE A 209 -4.62 3.74 -19.67
C ILE A 209 -4.20 4.48 -18.41
N LEU A 210 -4.74 5.68 -18.19
CA LEU A 210 -4.73 6.31 -16.87
C LEU A 210 -6.08 6.01 -16.21
N ALA A 211 -6.06 5.30 -15.09
CA ALA A 211 -7.23 5.01 -14.27
C ALA A 211 -7.09 5.77 -12.96
N SER A 212 -7.94 6.77 -12.73
CA SER A 212 -7.84 7.63 -11.56
C SER A 212 -9.11 7.64 -10.71
N GLY A 213 -8.99 7.07 -9.51
CA GLY A 213 -10.01 7.03 -8.48
C GLY A 213 -10.29 8.42 -7.89
N PHE A 214 -11.30 8.50 -7.03
CA PHE A 214 -11.73 9.75 -6.39
C PHE A 214 -12.15 9.57 -4.94
N ASP A 215 -11.90 8.38 -4.36
CA ASP A 215 -12.20 8.05 -2.97
C ASP A 215 -11.19 7.06 -2.36
N GLU A 216 -9.94 7.07 -2.82
CA GLU A 216 -8.86 6.20 -2.32
C GLU A 216 -8.72 6.36 -0.80
N GLU A 217 -8.76 7.60 -0.32
CA GLU A 217 -8.62 7.98 1.09
C GLU A 217 -9.82 7.50 1.94
N ALA A 218 -10.88 7.00 1.30
CA ALA A 218 -12.01 6.28 1.89
C ALA A 218 -12.16 4.85 1.34
N SER A 219 -11.05 4.20 1.00
CA SER A 219 -10.91 2.81 0.54
C SER A 219 -11.30 2.51 -0.91
N GLY A 220 -11.49 3.51 -1.79
CA GLY A 220 -11.64 3.32 -3.24
C GLY A 220 -12.91 2.59 -3.70
N ASN A 221 -13.95 2.57 -2.86
CA ASN A 221 -15.17 1.77 -3.10
C ASN A 221 -16.08 2.34 -4.20
N TYR A 222 -15.94 3.62 -4.54
CA TYR A 222 -16.75 4.33 -5.52
C TYR A 222 -15.97 4.69 -6.77
N GLY A 223 -14.66 4.90 -6.67
CA GLY A 223 -13.73 5.18 -7.76
C GLY A 223 -13.09 3.90 -8.29
N ALA A 224 -12.04 3.42 -7.64
CA ALA A 224 -11.24 2.31 -8.14
C ALA A 224 -12.03 1.02 -8.35
N LYS A 225 -12.96 0.69 -7.43
CA LYS A 225 -13.83 -0.47 -7.58
C LYS A 225 -14.68 -0.42 -8.87
N TYR A 226 -15.30 0.72 -9.17
CA TYR A 226 -16.11 0.89 -10.37
C TYR A 226 -15.25 0.93 -11.64
N LEU A 227 -14.08 1.58 -11.57
CA LEU A 227 -13.09 1.53 -12.65
C LEU A 227 -12.67 0.08 -12.94
N ASN A 228 -12.48 -0.74 -11.90
CA ASN A 228 -12.14 -2.16 -12.06
C ASN A 228 -13.24 -2.92 -12.80
N GLU A 229 -14.51 -2.67 -12.47
CA GLU A 229 -15.64 -3.34 -13.15
C GLU A 229 -15.63 -3.06 -14.65
N VAL A 230 -15.42 -1.79 -15.05
CA VAL A 230 -15.31 -1.38 -16.46
C VAL A 230 -14.09 -2.01 -17.13
N LEU A 231 -12.94 -2.00 -16.47
CA LEU A 231 -11.69 -2.58 -16.99
C LEU A 231 -11.79 -4.10 -17.14
N LEU A 232 -12.41 -4.78 -16.19
CA LEU A 232 -12.60 -6.23 -16.20
C LEU A 232 -13.59 -6.64 -17.29
N GLU A 233 -14.66 -5.87 -17.51
CA GLU A 233 -15.58 -6.09 -18.63
C GLU A 233 -14.86 -5.98 -19.98
N ARG A 234 -13.97 -4.98 -20.13
CA ARG A 234 -13.27 -4.71 -21.39
C ARG A 234 -12.14 -5.68 -21.69
N TYR A 235 -11.34 -6.02 -20.68
CA TYR A 235 -10.07 -6.74 -20.87
C TYR A 235 -10.05 -8.14 -20.26
N GLY A 236 -11.00 -8.45 -19.37
CA GLY A 236 -11.07 -9.73 -18.68
C GLY A 236 -10.02 -9.90 -17.57
N HIS A 237 -10.08 -11.05 -16.91
CA HIS A 237 -9.11 -11.43 -15.88
C HIS A 237 -7.72 -11.60 -16.49
N ASP A 238 -6.69 -11.12 -15.78
CA ASP A 238 -5.31 -11.07 -16.29
C ASP A 238 -5.18 -10.34 -17.66
N GLY A 239 -6.14 -9.45 -17.99
CA GLY A 239 -6.21 -8.73 -19.26
C GLY A 239 -5.21 -7.57 -19.42
N ILE A 240 -4.56 -7.16 -18.33
CA ILE A 240 -3.66 -6.00 -18.28
C ILE A 240 -2.18 -6.44 -18.24
N TYR A 241 -1.31 -5.70 -18.93
CA TYR A 241 0.13 -5.96 -18.99
C TYR A 241 0.79 -5.74 -17.63
N SER A 242 0.66 -4.53 -17.12
CA SER A 242 1.14 -4.08 -15.82
C SER A 242 0.28 -2.91 -15.31
N ILE A 243 0.27 -2.75 -14.00
CA ILE A 243 -0.27 -1.58 -13.30
C ILE A 243 0.89 -0.93 -12.56
N VAL A 244 1.10 0.36 -12.79
CA VAL A 244 1.97 1.21 -11.96
C VAL A 244 1.08 2.18 -11.21
N ASP A 245 1.15 2.16 -9.89
CA ASP A 245 0.32 3.00 -9.02
C ASP A 245 1.20 3.84 -8.09
N GLU A 246 0.54 4.71 -7.32
CA GLU A 246 1.16 5.46 -6.24
C GLU A 246 2.03 4.55 -5.36
N GLY A 247 3.08 5.12 -4.82
CA GLY A 247 3.96 4.42 -3.92
C GLY A 247 4.68 5.39 -3.02
N MET A 248 5.48 4.86 -2.11
CA MET A 248 6.41 5.71 -1.37
C MET A 248 7.54 6.19 -2.28
N SER A 249 8.20 7.30 -1.92
CA SER A 249 9.43 7.75 -2.59
C SER A 249 10.41 6.60 -2.76
N GLY A 250 10.69 6.30 -4.02
CA GLY A 250 11.27 5.04 -4.41
C GLY A 250 12.78 4.95 -4.28
N ILE A 251 13.53 6.05 -4.16
CA ILE A 251 15.00 6.05 -4.17
C ILE A 251 15.58 6.50 -2.83
N SER A 252 16.47 5.72 -2.22
CA SER A 252 17.16 6.09 -0.97
C SER A 252 18.57 5.50 -0.89
N GLU A 253 19.44 6.08 -0.05
CA GLU A 253 20.74 5.47 0.29
C GLU A 253 20.62 4.67 1.59
N ILE A 254 20.83 3.35 1.52
CA ILE A 254 20.82 2.46 2.69
C ILE A 254 22.16 1.76 2.82
N ALA A 255 22.79 1.90 3.99
CA ALA A 255 24.10 1.29 4.27
C ALA A 255 25.17 1.57 3.18
N GLY A 256 25.13 2.73 2.53
CA GLY A 256 26.07 3.07 1.45
C GLY A 256 25.65 2.63 0.04
N VAL A 257 24.49 2.01 -0.12
CA VAL A 257 23.98 1.51 -1.40
C VAL A 257 22.82 2.39 -1.84
N MET A 258 22.83 2.87 -3.09
CA MET A 258 21.65 3.52 -3.66
C MET A 258 20.65 2.41 -4.01
N MET A 259 19.47 2.51 -3.44
CA MET A 259 18.43 1.50 -3.55
C MET A 259 17.18 2.11 -4.17
N ALA A 260 16.56 1.38 -5.11
CA ALA A 260 15.19 1.61 -5.52
C ALA A 260 14.27 0.57 -4.87
N SER A 261 13.14 1.00 -4.31
CA SER A 261 12.19 0.17 -3.56
C SER A 261 10.78 0.13 -4.17
N PRO A 262 10.61 -0.20 -5.46
CA PRO A 262 9.27 -0.43 -6.02
C PRO A 262 8.55 -1.54 -5.25
N SER A 263 7.36 -1.23 -4.75
CA SER A 263 6.60 -2.13 -3.89
C SER A 263 5.80 -3.12 -4.74
N THR A 264 6.03 -4.40 -4.50
CA THR A 264 5.41 -5.53 -5.22
C THR A 264 4.34 -6.22 -4.39
N GLY A 265 4.06 -5.73 -3.19
CA GLY A 265 2.99 -6.21 -2.33
C GLY A 265 2.58 -5.15 -1.31
N GLU A 266 1.50 -5.45 -0.60
CA GLU A 266 0.94 -4.61 0.45
C GLU A 266 0.53 -5.46 1.62
N LYS A 267 0.56 -4.86 2.79
CA LYS A 267 -0.02 -5.46 4.00
C LYS A 267 -1.53 -5.56 3.89
N GLY A 268 -2.10 -6.52 4.60
CA GLY A 268 -3.56 -6.60 4.74
C GLY A 268 -4.05 -5.56 5.76
N PHE A 269 -5.37 -5.53 5.97
CA PHE A 269 -6.03 -4.57 6.84
C PHE A 269 -7.18 -5.23 7.60
N LEU A 270 -7.37 -4.83 8.86
CA LEU A 270 -8.49 -5.25 9.70
C LEU A 270 -8.87 -4.13 10.67
N ASN A 271 -10.14 -3.78 10.68
CA ASN A 271 -10.78 -3.08 11.81
C ASN A 271 -11.71 -4.05 12.53
N LEU A 272 -11.38 -4.34 13.79
CA LEU A 272 -12.16 -5.24 14.64
C LEU A 272 -12.71 -4.46 15.84
N GLU A 273 -14.03 -4.38 15.97
CA GLU A 273 -14.67 -3.80 17.14
C GLU A 273 -14.83 -4.84 18.24
N PHE A 274 -14.50 -4.45 19.47
CA PHE A 274 -14.81 -5.18 20.69
C PHE A 274 -15.86 -4.38 21.44
N ARG A 275 -16.95 -5.04 21.84
CA ARG A 275 -18.00 -4.47 22.69
C ARG A 275 -18.18 -5.32 23.93
N ILE A 276 -18.05 -4.70 25.10
CA ILE A 276 -18.15 -5.33 26.40
C ILE A 276 -19.42 -4.82 27.08
N ASP A 277 -20.39 -5.72 27.23
CA ASP A 277 -21.66 -5.45 27.91
C ASP A 277 -21.65 -6.10 29.29
N THR A 278 -21.93 -5.30 30.32
CA THR A 278 -22.04 -5.75 31.71
C THR A 278 -23.22 -5.07 32.38
N ARG A 279 -23.53 -5.48 33.61
CA ARG A 279 -24.60 -4.82 34.37
C ARG A 279 -24.17 -3.41 34.80
N GLY A 280 -25.02 -2.42 34.52
CA GLY A 280 -24.89 -1.06 35.03
C GLY A 280 -25.23 -0.95 36.52
N GLY A 281 -25.22 0.27 37.05
CA GLY A 281 -25.52 0.49 38.46
C GLY A 281 -25.15 1.86 38.99
N HIS A 282 -25.33 2.05 40.30
CA HIS A 282 -25.00 3.29 40.99
C HIS A 282 -23.54 3.29 41.46
N SER A 283 -22.79 4.36 41.20
CA SER A 283 -21.35 4.42 41.51
C SER A 283 -20.99 4.35 43.00
N SER A 284 -21.96 4.45 43.92
CA SER A 284 -21.70 4.34 45.37
C SER A 284 -21.52 2.90 45.87
N VAL A 285 -21.93 1.91 45.07
CA VAL A 285 -21.76 0.48 45.38
C VAL A 285 -21.35 -0.25 44.10
N PRO A 286 -20.13 0.01 43.58
CA PRO A 286 -19.68 -0.62 42.35
C PRO A 286 -19.29 -2.10 42.58
N PRO A 287 -19.34 -2.95 41.55
CA PRO A 287 -18.62 -4.22 41.55
C PRO A 287 -17.10 -3.98 41.52
N ASP A 288 -16.31 -5.04 41.71
CA ASP A 288 -14.84 -4.96 41.67
C ASP A 288 -14.30 -4.39 40.34
N HIS A 289 -14.98 -4.68 39.23
CA HIS A 289 -14.64 -4.18 37.90
C HIS A 289 -15.87 -3.69 37.13
N THR A 290 -15.75 -2.51 36.52
CA THR A 290 -16.70 -1.98 35.54
C THR A 290 -16.39 -2.48 34.13
N SER A 291 -17.31 -2.31 33.19
CA SER A 291 -17.03 -2.55 31.76
C SER A 291 -15.81 -1.78 31.25
N ILE A 292 -15.56 -0.55 31.73
CA ILE A 292 -14.35 0.22 31.39
C ILE A 292 -13.09 -0.46 31.95
N GLY A 293 -13.14 -0.95 33.20
CA GLY A 293 -12.01 -1.66 33.80
C GLY A 293 -11.68 -2.96 33.06
N ILE A 294 -12.71 -3.70 32.64
CA ILE A 294 -12.54 -4.93 31.84
C ILE A 294 -11.98 -4.59 30.45
N ALA A 295 -12.51 -3.54 29.79
CA ALA A 295 -11.99 -3.08 28.51
C ALA A 295 -10.53 -2.65 28.60
N ALA A 296 -10.15 -1.93 29.66
CA ALA A 296 -8.77 -1.52 29.90
C ALA A 296 -7.82 -2.71 30.05
N ASP A 297 -8.26 -3.79 30.71
CA ASP A 297 -7.48 -5.03 30.86
C ASP A 297 -7.30 -5.74 29.51
N LEU A 298 -8.35 -5.82 28.68
CA LEU A 298 -8.26 -6.40 27.34
C LEU A 298 -7.37 -5.55 26.42
N ILE A 299 -7.53 -4.22 26.44
CA ILE A 299 -6.68 -3.30 25.67
C ILE A 299 -5.22 -3.46 26.07
N LYS A 300 -4.93 -3.49 27.38
CA LYS A 300 -3.58 -3.73 27.89
C LYS A 300 -3.01 -5.07 27.41
N LEU A 301 -3.79 -6.14 27.49
CA LEU A 301 -3.38 -7.47 27.01
C LEU A 301 -3.05 -7.47 25.52
N ILE A 302 -3.89 -6.81 24.72
CA ILE A 302 -3.66 -6.61 23.29
C ILE A 302 -2.34 -5.87 23.08
N GLU A 303 -2.15 -4.69 23.68
CA GLU A 303 -0.95 -3.86 23.49
C GLU A 303 0.35 -4.52 23.97
N ASP A 304 0.32 -5.20 25.11
CA ASP A 304 1.48 -5.88 25.71
C ASP A 304 1.94 -7.07 24.85
N GLN A 305 1.01 -7.77 24.16
CA GLN A 305 1.31 -8.93 23.33
C GLN A 305 1.32 -8.56 21.84
N LYS A 306 2.47 -8.08 21.35
CA LYS A 306 2.67 -7.79 19.92
C LYS A 306 2.66 -9.07 19.07
N PHE A 307 2.42 -8.92 17.76
CA PHE A 307 2.69 -9.99 16.80
C PHE A 307 4.20 -10.21 16.65
N GLU A 308 4.58 -11.47 16.47
CA GLU A 308 5.98 -11.82 16.22
C GLU A 308 6.47 -11.25 14.88
N PRO A 309 7.72 -10.75 14.83
CA PRO A 309 8.34 -10.34 13.60
C PRO A 309 8.77 -11.55 12.76
N LEU A 310 8.70 -11.40 11.44
CA LEU A 310 8.97 -12.43 10.45
C LEU A 310 9.90 -11.86 9.38
N PHE A 311 11.07 -12.47 9.21
CA PHE A 311 11.99 -12.19 8.11
C PHE A 311 11.99 -13.41 7.17
N THR A 312 11.20 -13.34 6.11
CA THR A 312 10.91 -14.52 5.26
C THR A 312 10.95 -14.18 3.78
N LYS A 313 11.14 -15.21 2.93
CA LYS A 313 11.06 -15.10 1.47
C LYS A 313 9.67 -14.72 0.93
N ARG A 314 8.61 -14.84 1.75
CA ARG A 314 7.26 -14.43 1.35
C ARG A 314 7.11 -12.90 1.35
N ASN A 315 7.99 -12.19 2.06
CA ASN A 315 7.93 -10.76 2.19
C ASN A 315 8.99 -10.09 1.31
N PRO A 316 8.60 -9.37 0.24
CA PRO A 316 9.52 -8.70 -0.67
C PRO A 316 10.56 -7.81 0.00
N ILE A 317 10.20 -7.14 1.11
CA ILE A 317 11.13 -6.27 1.84
C ILE A 317 12.36 -7.03 2.37
N THR A 318 12.26 -8.35 2.57
CA THR A 318 13.39 -9.21 2.91
C THR A 318 14.46 -9.14 1.81
N ASP A 319 14.08 -9.31 0.55
CA ASP A 319 15.01 -9.25 -0.58
C ASP A 319 15.66 -7.87 -0.68
N TYR A 320 14.89 -6.80 -0.43
CA TYR A 320 15.41 -5.44 -0.37
C TYR A 320 16.55 -5.27 0.65
N PHE A 321 16.36 -5.73 1.89
CA PHE A 321 17.39 -5.65 2.93
C PHE A 321 18.58 -6.60 2.64
N GLN A 322 18.33 -7.78 2.09
CA GLN A 322 19.42 -8.69 1.71
C GLN A 322 20.25 -8.13 0.55
N CYS A 323 19.63 -7.51 -0.46
CA CYS A 323 20.30 -6.77 -1.53
C CYS A 323 21.14 -5.61 -0.99
N ALA A 324 20.59 -4.80 -0.09
CA ALA A 324 21.34 -3.71 0.54
C ALA A 324 22.57 -4.25 1.31
N ALA A 325 22.43 -5.37 2.02
CA ALA A 325 23.55 -6.01 2.71
C ALA A 325 24.61 -6.55 1.73
N GLU A 326 24.22 -7.20 0.64
CA GLU A 326 25.14 -7.76 -0.36
C GLU A 326 26.04 -6.69 -0.97
N PHE A 327 25.46 -5.56 -1.38
CA PHE A 327 26.18 -4.47 -2.04
C PHE A 327 26.80 -3.46 -1.06
N SER A 328 26.45 -3.53 0.23
CA SER A 328 27.04 -2.62 1.21
C SER A 328 28.53 -2.87 1.40
N THR A 329 29.28 -1.77 1.30
CA THR A 329 30.70 -1.66 1.67
C THR A 329 30.89 -1.06 3.06
N LYS A 330 29.82 -0.57 3.69
CA LYS A 330 29.83 0.08 5.01
C LYS A 330 29.28 -0.81 6.13
N MET A 331 28.59 -1.90 5.80
CA MET A 331 27.99 -2.83 6.76
C MET A 331 29.08 -3.70 7.41
N ASP A 332 28.97 -3.89 8.73
CA ASP A 332 29.80 -4.83 9.49
C ASP A 332 29.72 -6.24 8.86
N SER A 333 30.86 -6.94 8.80
CA SER A 333 30.94 -8.23 8.10
C SER A 333 30.09 -9.33 8.74
N ASN A 334 29.91 -9.33 10.07
CA ASN A 334 29.06 -10.31 10.73
C ASN A 334 27.58 -9.99 10.47
N LEU A 335 27.20 -8.72 10.55
CA LEU A 335 25.83 -8.31 10.23
C LEU A 335 25.48 -8.58 8.77
N LYS A 336 26.42 -8.31 7.86
CA LYS A 336 26.28 -8.64 6.43
C LYS A 336 26.07 -10.15 6.24
N TRP A 337 26.88 -10.97 6.91
CA TRP A 337 26.71 -12.42 6.87
C TRP A 337 25.33 -12.84 7.40
N ASP A 338 24.87 -12.24 8.49
CA ASP A 338 23.56 -12.51 9.08
C ASP A 338 22.42 -12.22 8.09
N PHE A 339 22.43 -11.05 7.43
CA PHE A 339 21.44 -10.73 6.40
C PHE A 339 21.46 -11.72 5.24
N LEU A 340 22.64 -12.06 4.71
CA LEU A 340 22.77 -12.95 3.56
C LEU A 340 22.33 -14.39 3.86
N HIS A 341 22.35 -14.80 5.13
CA HIS A 341 21.98 -16.15 5.56
C HIS A 341 20.71 -16.23 6.41
N ALA A 342 19.98 -15.12 6.57
CA ALA A 342 18.83 -15.04 7.46
C ALA A 342 17.70 -16.00 7.08
N ILE A 343 17.59 -16.44 5.83
CA ILE A 343 16.52 -17.36 5.42
C ILE A 343 16.83 -18.81 5.80
N GLU A 344 18.10 -19.21 5.69
CA GLU A 344 18.56 -20.57 5.92
C GLU A 344 19.07 -20.82 7.35
N ASP A 345 19.48 -19.76 8.08
CA ASP A 345 19.98 -19.83 9.45
C ASP A 345 19.05 -19.08 10.43
N ARG A 346 18.43 -19.84 11.33
CA ARG A 346 17.48 -19.31 12.32
C ARG A 346 18.13 -18.32 13.30
N ALA A 347 19.39 -18.54 13.68
CA ALA A 347 20.07 -17.66 14.61
C ALA A 347 20.47 -16.35 13.92
N ALA A 348 20.88 -16.40 12.66
CA ALA A 348 21.07 -15.22 11.81
C ALA A 348 19.76 -14.44 11.65
N ASN A 349 18.66 -15.13 11.33
CA ASN A 349 17.32 -14.53 11.22
C ASN A 349 16.96 -13.73 12.47
N GLN A 350 17.11 -14.33 13.65
CA GLN A 350 16.81 -13.66 14.91
C GLN A 350 17.69 -12.42 15.13
N ARG A 351 19.00 -12.52 14.86
CA ARG A 351 19.91 -11.36 14.98
C ARG A 351 19.56 -10.24 14.02
N VAL A 352 19.13 -10.57 12.79
CA VAL A 352 18.63 -9.59 11.81
C VAL A 352 17.38 -8.89 12.32
N LEU A 353 16.39 -9.64 12.80
CA LEU A 353 15.16 -9.06 13.36
C LEU A 353 15.47 -8.16 14.57
N ASP A 354 16.33 -8.63 15.48
CA ASP A 354 16.77 -7.86 16.64
C ASP A 354 17.48 -6.58 16.20
N PHE A 355 18.33 -6.64 15.17
CA PHE A 355 18.98 -5.47 14.61
C PHE A 355 17.97 -4.48 14.01
N ILE A 356 17.03 -4.94 13.19
CA ILE A 356 16.01 -4.09 12.57
C ILE A 356 15.19 -3.37 13.65
N ILE A 357 14.68 -4.12 14.63
CA ILE A 357 13.80 -3.57 15.67
C ILE A 357 14.56 -2.60 16.59
N ASN A 358 15.76 -2.96 17.03
CA ASN A 358 16.46 -2.21 18.07
C ASN A 358 17.43 -1.16 17.54
N LYS A 359 17.87 -1.24 16.27
CA LYS A 359 18.88 -0.35 15.68
C LYS A 359 18.36 0.46 14.49
N VAL A 360 17.55 -0.13 13.61
CA VAL A 360 16.91 0.61 12.50
C VAL A 360 15.69 1.37 13.04
N GLY A 361 14.91 0.73 13.90
CA GLY A 361 13.89 1.37 14.71
C GLY A 361 12.46 1.16 14.23
N ARG A 362 11.56 1.96 14.78
CA ARG A 362 10.10 1.71 14.75
C ARG A 362 9.49 1.77 13.35
N LEU A 363 10.00 2.62 12.46
CA LEU A 363 9.53 2.68 11.07
C LEU A 363 9.82 1.37 10.32
N ALA A 364 10.95 0.72 10.59
CA ALA A 364 11.31 -0.52 9.93
C ALA A 364 10.63 -1.76 10.56
N GLU A 365 10.39 -1.75 11.87
CA GLU A 365 9.75 -2.86 12.62
C GLU A 365 8.47 -3.38 11.94
N TYR A 366 7.60 -2.46 11.48
CA TYR A 366 6.27 -2.81 10.98
C TYR A 366 6.23 -3.30 9.53
N PHE A 367 7.36 -3.31 8.81
CA PHE A 367 7.47 -4.09 7.57
C PHE A 367 7.50 -5.59 7.83
N PHE A 368 7.93 -6.01 9.02
CA PHE A 368 8.19 -7.41 9.35
C PHE A 368 7.16 -8.00 10.33
N ARG A 369 6.12 -7.26 10.73
CA ARG A 369 5.09 -7.79 11.65
C ARG A 369 3.73 -7.16 11.42
N THR A 370 2.66 -7.84 11.83
CA THR A 370 1.33 -7.23 11.93
C THR A 370 1.35 -6.12 12.98
N SER A 371 0.87 -4.93 12.63
CA SER A 371 0.64 -3.85 13.60
C SER A 371 -0.71 -4.04 14.28
N GLN A 372 -0.87 -3.48 15.47
CA GLN A 372 -2.14 -3.41 16.17
C GLN A 372 -2.20 -2.08 16.93
N SER A 373 -3.29 -1.34 16.80
CA SER A 373 -3.52 -0.07 17.50
C SER A 373 -4.98 0.05 17.92
N VAL A 374 -5.23 0.58 19.13
CA VAL A 374 -6.57 0.90 19.61
C VAL A 374 -6.83 2.37 19.32
N ASP A 375 -7.60 2.66 18.27
CA ASP A 375 -7.73 4.02 17.76
C ASP A 375 -8.98 4.72 18.27
N MET A 376 -9.98 3.95 18.70
CA MET A 376 -11.28 4.47 19.17
C MET A 376 -11.73 3.73 20.42
N ILE A 377 -12.28 4.46 21.40
CA ILE A 377 -12.97 3.91 22.57
C ILE A 377 -14.21 4.76 22.92
N LYS A 378 -15.31 4.11 23.28
CA LYS A 378 -16.58 4.72 23.68
C LYS A 378 -17.13 4.03 24.92
N GLY A 379 -17.50 4.80 25.95
CA GLY A 379 -18.09 4.27 27.16
C GLY A 379 -18.38 5.35 28.22
N GLY A 380 -19.42 5.12 29.03
CA GLY A 380 -19.86 6.06 30.08
C GLY A 380 -20.70 7.23 29.56
N VAL A 381 -21.62 7.72 30.40
CA VAL A 381 -22.52 8.85 30.06
C VAL A 381 -22.48 9.94 31.12
N LYS A 382 -22.36 9.56 32.41
CA LYS A 382 -22.29 10.50 33.54
C LYS A 382 -21.47 9.89 34.69
N SER A 383 -20.91 10.73 35.55
CA SER A 383 -19.97 10.32 36.60
C SER A 383 -20.55 9.41 37.70
N ASN A 384 -21.87 9.43 37.92
CA ASN A 384 -22.53 8.67 38.99
C ASN A 384 -23.33 7.45 38.51
N ALA A 385 -23.10 6.98 37.28
CA ALA A 385 -23.66 5.74 36.77
C ALA A 385 -22.57 4.85 36.15
N LEU A 386 -22.61 3.57 36.48
CA LEU A 386 -21.71 2.58 35.90
C LEU A 386 -22.10 2.31 34.44
N PRO A 387 -21.15 2.30 33.50
CA PRO A 387 -21.43 2.04 32.10
C PRO A 387 -21.88 0.59 31.86
N GLU A 388 -22.99 0.44 31.15
CA GLU A 388 -23.52 -0.87 30.74
C GLU A 388 -22.76 -1.44 29.55
N SER A 389 -22.23 -0.57 28.68
CA SER A 389 -21.52 -0.97 27.47
C SER A 389 -20.29 -0.08 27.24
N VAL A 390 -19.20 -0.71 26.81
CA VAL A 390 -17.99 -0.07 26.34
C VAL A 390 -17.60 -0.72 25.03
N SER A 391 -17.28 0.07 24.00
CA SER A 391 -16.70 -0.46 22.77
C SER A 391 -15.38 0.22 22.41
N PHE A 392 -14.52 -0.52 21.72
CA PHE A 392 -13.29 0.00 21.15
C PHE A 392 -12.94 -0.72 19.85
N VAL A 393 -12.19 -0.06 18.98
CA VAL A 393 -11.77 -0.62 17.67
C VAL A 393 -10.28 -0.83 17.67
N VAL A 394 -9.87 -2.03 17.27
CA VAL A 394 -8.47 -2.37 16.99
C VAL A 394 -8.25 -2.34 15.48
N ASN A 395 -7.38 -1.44 15.03
CA ASN A 395 -6.86 -1.45 13.66
C ASN A 395 -5.63 -2.37 13.59
N SER A 396 -5.47 -3.09 12.49
CA SER A 396 -4.28 -3.90 12.23
C SER A 396 -3.87 -3.83 10.78
N ARG A 397 -2.59 -3.52 10.51
CA ARG A 397 -1.96 -3.73 9.20
C ARG A 397 -1.28 -5.09 9.21
N ILE A 398 -1.85 -6.05 8.49
CA ILE A 398 -1.54 -7.48 8.55
C ILE A 398 -0.28 -7.79 7.74
N ALA A 399 0.69 -8.48 8.34
CA ALA A 399 1.90 -8.93 7.64
C ALA A 399 1.56 -9.83 6.44
N VAL A 400 2.37 -9.75 5.38
CA VAL A 400 2.17 -10.50 4.13
C VAL A 400 2.29 -12.02 4.30
N GLU A 401 2.88 -12.47 5.40
CA GLU A 401 2.94 -13.87 5.80
C GLU A 401 1.63 -14.39 6.42
N SER A 402 0.79 -13.50 6.95
CA SER A 402 -0.39 -13.80 7.75
C SER A 402 -1.68 -13.65 6.93
N SER A 403 -2.82 -13.88 7.57
CA SER A 403 -4.16 -13.60 7.04
C SER A 403 -5.03 -12.79 7.99
N VAL A 404 -6.16 -12.29 7.50
CA VAL A 404 -7.22 -11.69 8.31
C VAL A 404 -7.68 -12.67 9.39
N GLU A 405 -7.94 -13.92 9.01
CA GLU A 405 -8.46 -14.90 9.96
C GLU A 405 -7.45 -15.24 11.05
N GLU A 406 -6.17 -15.45 10.74
CA GLU A 406 -5.13 -15.69 11.76
C GLU A 406 -5.01 -14.51 12.75
N THR A 407 -5.12 -13.28 12.24
CA THR A 407 -5.11 -12.06 13.05
C THR A 407 -6.30 -12.03 14.02
N ILE A 408 -7.51 -12.32 13.53
CA ILE A 408 -8.72 -12.40 14.36
C ILE A 408 -8.61 -13.53 15.39
N GLN A 409 -8.05 -14.68 15.02
CA GLN A 409 -7.89 -15.81 15.95
C GLN A 409 -6.98 -15.47 17.14
N LYS A 410 -5.94 -14.66 16.96
CA LYS A 410 -5.14 -14.15 18.08
C LYS A 410 -6.00 -13.29 19.02
N PHE A 411 -6.77 -12.37 18.47
CA PHE A 411 -7.65 -11.48 19.24
C PHE A 411 -8.78 -12.23 19.96
N ILE A 412 -9.32 -13.29 19.35
CA ILE A 412 -10.28 -14.18 20.01
C ILE A 412 -9.65 -14.80 21.26
N LYS A 413 -8.44 -15.36 21.18
CA LYS A 413 -7.78 -15.97 22.34
C LYS A 413 -7.57 -14.99 23.50
N GLN A 414 -7.19 -13.75 23.19
CA GLN A 414 -7.06 -12.69 24.19
C GLN A 414 -8.41 -12.30 24.80
N ALA A 415 -9.45 -12.20 23.98
CA ALA A 415 -10.81 -11.97 24.47
C ALA A 415 -11.36 -13.14 25.29
N GLU A 416 -11.02 -14.39 24.96
CA GLU A 416 -11.37 -15.58 25.75
C GLU A 416 -10.68 -15.57 27.12
N GLU A 417 -9.41 -15.15 27.20
CA GLU A 417 -8.69 -15.01 28.47
C GLU A 417 -9.42 -14.02 29.39
N ILE A 418 -9.77 -12.85 28.87
CA ILE A 418 -10.52 -11.82 29.61
C ILE A 418 -11.93 -12.29 29.95
N ALA A 419 -12.63 -12.94 29.01
CA ALA A 419 -13.98 -13.46 29.23
C ALA A 419 -14.01 -14.48 30.37
N ASN A 420 -13.06 -15.42 30.41
CA ASN A 420 -12.91 -16.38 31.50
C ASN A 420 -12.57 -15.70 32.82
N LYS A 421 -11.67 -14.71 32.81
CA LYS A 421 -11.26 -13.97 34.02
C LYS A 421 -12.43 -13.24 34.70
N TYR A 422 -13.37 -12.71 33.91
CA TYR A 422 -14.49 -11.90 34.40
C TYR A 422 -15.87 -12.57 34.28
N ASP A 423 -15.93 -13.89 34.04
CA ASP A 423 -17.17 -14.66 33.91
C ASP A 423 -18.14 -14.09 32.85
N LEU A 424 -17.60 -13.76 31.68
CA LEU A 424 -18.33 -13.22 30.53
C LEU A 424 -18.51 -14.28 29.44
N THR A 425 -19.59 -14.16 28.67
CA THR A 425 -19.72 -14.88 27.40
C THR A 425 -18.94 -14.19 26.29
N LEU A 426 -18.58 -14.90 25.21
CA LEU A 426 -17.87 -14.36 24.06
C LEU A 426 -18.56 -14.78 22.76
N THR A 427 -18.81 -13.81 21.88
CA THR A 427 -19.34 -14.07 20.53
C THR A 427 -18.59 -13.28 19.46
N ARG A 428 -18.49 -13.83 18.26
CA ARG A 428 -17.99 -13.14 17.06
C ARG A 428 -19.05 -13.15 15.98
N ASP A 429 -19.39 -11.98 15.44
CA ASP A 429 -20.30 -11.85 14.30
C ASP A 429 -21.59 -12.69 14.45
N GLY A 430 -22.15 -12.70 15.68
CA GLY A 430 -23.36 -13.45 16.03
C GLY A 430 -23.19 -14.93 16.35
N LYS A 431 -21.97 -15.49 16.28
CA LYS A 431 -21.66 -16.89 16.63
C LYS A 431 -21.04 -16.99 18.02
N ASP A 432 -21.51 -17.94 18.80
CA ASP A 432 -20.98 -18.20 20.15
C ASP A 432 -19.59 -18.85 20.09
N ILE A 433 -18.67 -18.31 20.88
CA ILE A 433 -17.32 -18.85 21.09
C ILE A 433 -17.22 -19.40 22.51
N LEU A 434 -17.57 -18.59 23.50
CA LEU A 434 -17.62 -18.96 24.92
C LEU A 434 -19.02 -18.72 25.47
N THR A 435 -19.68 -19.80 25.90
CA THR A 435 -21.05 -19.73 26.45
C THR A 435 -21.11 -19.80 27.97
N SER A 436 -20.00 -20.17 28.61
CA SER A 436 -19.87 -20.17 30.06
C SER A 436 -19.57 -18.76 30.57
N GLY A 437 -20.61 -18.05 31.00
CA GLY A 437 -20.49 -16.75 31.65
C GLY A 437 -21.85 -16.24 32.12
N LYS A 438 -21.89 -15.52 33.24
CA LYS A 438 -23.15 -14.96 33.79
C LYS A 438 -23.07 -13.46 34.07
N SER A 439 -21.87 -12.90 34.03
CA SER A 439 -21.60 -11.53 34.47
C SER A 439 -21.65 -10.51 33.33
N GLY A 440 -21.78 -10.96 32.08
CA GLY A 440 -21.89 -10.11 30.90
C GLY A 440 -21.45 -10.81 29.61
N LYS A 441 -21.07 -10.01 28.62
CA LYS A 441 -20.72 -10.49 27.27
C LYS A 441 -19.66 -9.61 26.62
N ILE A 442 -18.72 -10.25 25.93
CA ILE A 442 -17.83 -9.63 24.95
C ILE A 442 -18.34 -10.00 23.55
N THR A 443 -18.45 -9.02 22.66
CA THR A 443 -18.81 -9.19 21.25
C THR A 443 -17.68 -8.67 20.39
N LEU A 444 -17.19 -9.49 19.46
CA LEU A 444 -16.28 -9.07 18.40
C LEU A 444 -17.08 -8.88 17.12
N SER A 445 -16.87 -7.76 16.45
CA SER A 445 -17.55 -7.42 15.19
C SER A 445 -16.53 -6.96 14.16
N THR A 446 -16.50 -7.65 13.03
CA THR A 446 -15.61 -7.31 11.92
C THR A 446 -16.20 -6.10 11.18
N LEU A 447 -15.52 -4.94 11.24
CA LEU A 447 -16.01 -3.71 10.59
C LEU A 447 -15.59 -3.63 9.13
N SER A 448 -14.31 -3.91 8.85
CA SER A 448 -13.73 -3.85 7.51
C SER A 448 -12.46 -4.70 7.46
N THR A 449 -12.19 -5.33 6.31
CA THR A 449 -11.06 -6.25 6.14
C THR A 449 -10.53 -6.24 4.72
N LEU A 450 -9.23 -6.49 4.60
CA LEU A 450 -8.53 -6.75 3.35
C LEU A 450 -7.42 -7.77 3.62
N GLU A 451 -7.34 -8.84 2.82
CA GLU A 451 -6.20 -9.76 2.90
C GLU A 451 -4.92 -9.07 2.39
N PRO A 452 -3.72 -9.48 2.82
CA PRO A 452 -2.49 -8.98 2.21
C PRO A 452 -2.48 -9.18 0.69
N ALA A 453 -1.94 -8.21 -0.03
CA ALA A 453 -1.95 -8.25 -1.49
C ALA A 453 -1.12 -9.44 -2.01
N PRO A 454 -1.55 -10.10 -3.10
CA PRO A 454 -0.71 -11.03 -3.81
C PRO A 454 0.60 -10.35 -4.25
N VAL A 455 1.73 -11.03 -4.03
CA VAL A 455 3.05 -10.50 -4.41
C VAL A 455 3.25 -10.59 -5.92
N SER A 456 3.60 -9.47 -6.55
CA SER A 456 3.93 -9.42 -7.98
C SER A 456 5.12 -10.33 -8.33
N PRO A 457 5.06 -11.10 -9.42
CA PRO A 457 6.07 -12.08 -9.75
C PRO A 457 7.34 -11.44 -10.34
N ALA A 458 8.50 -12.05 -10.05
CA ALA A 458 9.78 -11.70 -10.69
C ALA A 458 9.88 -12.28 -12.12
N ASN A 459 9.16 -11.68 -13.08
CA ASN A 459 9.10 -12.10 -14.48
C ASN A 459 9.77 -11.08 -15.43
N ASP A 460 9.57 -11.22 -16.75
CA ASP A 460 10.09 -10.26 -17.75
C ASP A 460 9.53 -8.85 -17.58
N VAL A 461 8.25 -8.71 -17.20
CA VAL A 461 7.61 -7.40 -16.96
C VAL A 461 8.30 -6.68 -15.81
N TRP A 462 8.61 -7.42 -14.73
CA TRP A 462 9.41 -6.87 -13.63
C TRP A 462 10.83 -6.50 -14.06
N ARG A 463 11.49 -7.32 -14.87
CA ARG A 463 12.84 -7.01 -15.37
C ARG A 463 12.87 -5.74 -16.20
N GLU A 464 11.87 -5.55 -17.05
CA GLU A 464 11.71 -4.34 -17.87
C GLU A 464 11.44 -3.11 -17.00
N PHE A 465 10.53 -3.21 -16.04
CA PHE A 465 10.22 -2.13 -15.10
C PHE A 465 11.43 -1.75 -14.24
N ALA A 466 12.10 -2.73 -13.61
CA ALA A 466 13.29 -2.52 -12.80
C ALA A 466 14.46 -2.00 -13.63
N GLY A 467 14.63 -2.50 -14.86
CA GLY A 467 15.65 -2.02 -15.80
C GLY A 467 15.41 -0.58 -16.24
N THR A 468 14.14 -0.17 -16.40
CA THR A 468 13.76 1.20 -16.72
C THR A 468 14.07 2.14 -15.55
N ILE A 469 13.75 1.74 -14.31
CA ILE A 469 14.14 2.49 -13.10
C ILE A 469 15.66 2.68 -13.06
N LYS A 470 16.42 1.59 -13.25
CA LYS A 470 17.90 1.63 -13.21
C LYS A 470 18.46 2.52 -14.31
N GLY A 471 18.00 2.37 -15.54
CA GLY A 471 18.42 3.17 -16.69
C GLY A 471 18.14 4.65 -16.47
N TYR A 472 16.88 4.98 -16.15
CA TYR A 472 16.44 6.35 -15.89
C TYR A 472 17.31 7.03 -14.81
N PHE A 473 17.44 6.42 -13.63
CA PHE A 473 18.18 7.08 -12.55
C PHE A 473 19.69 7.14 -12.81
N GLU A 474 20.32 6.06 -13.27
CA GLU A 474 21.78 6.06 -13.44
C GLU A 474 22.26 6.91 -14.61
N ASP A 475 21.53 6.94 -15.73
CA ASP A 475 22.01 7.60 -16.94
C ASP A 475 21.37 8.99 -17.15
N VAL A 476 20.21 9.27 -16.55
CA VAL A 476 19.52 10.57 -16.67
C VAL A 476 19.74 11.43 -15.43
N ILE A 477 19.48 10.89 -14.24
CA ILE A 477 19.39 11.69 -13.00
C ILE A 477 20.70 11.78 -12.23
N PHE A 478 21.38 10.66 -11.98
CA PHE A 478 22.63 10.63 -11.24
C PHE A 478 23.72 11.55 -11.83
N PRO A 479 23.89 11.66 -13.16
CA PRO A 479 24.86 12.59 -13.74
C PRO A 479 24.56 14.06 -13.45
N LEU A 480 23.32 14.40 -13.09
CA LEU A 480 22.87 15.76 -12.76
C LEU A 480 22.88 16.06 -11.25
N THR A 481 23.23 15.08 -10.41
CA THR A 481 23.16 15.18 -8.94
C THR A 481 24.50 14.79 -8.29
N ALA A 482 24.55 14.80 -6.95
CA ALA A 482 25.70 14.34 -6.19
C ALA A 482 25.97 12.82 -6.32
N TYR A 483 25.07 12.07 -6.97
CA TYR A 483 25.16 10.61 -7.12
C TYR A 483 25.84 10.17 -8.42
N SER A 484 26.46 11.09 -9.17
CA SER A 484 27.14 10.77 -10.43
C SER A 484 28.13 9.59 -10.28
N GLY A 485 27.98 8.59 -11.13
CA GLY A 485 28.79 7.37 -11.14
C GLY A 485 28.45 6.33 -10.05
N ARG A 486 27.40 6.55 -9.24
CA ARG A 486 26.89 5.54 -8.32
C ARG A 486 26.04 4.50 -9.06
N GLU A 487 26.07 3.26 -8.57
CA GLU A 487 25.18 2.20 -9.02
C GLU A 487 23.89 2.20 -8.21
N LEU A 488 22.75 2.02 -8.89
CA LEU A 488 21.43 1.83 -8.31
C LEU A 488 21.06 0.34 -8.29
N ILE A 489 20.74 -0.18 -7.11
CA ILE A 489 20.22 -1.52 -6.92
C ILE A 489 18.69 -1.44 -6.81
N VAL A 490 17.98 -2.09 -7.72
CA VAL A 490 16.51 -2.16 -7.69
C VAL A 490 16.12 -3.46 -7.03
N ALA A 491 15.34 -3.39 -5.95
CA ALA A 491 14.88 -4.59 -5.24
C ALA A 491 13.42 -4.41 -4.82
N PRO A 492 12.63 -5.49 -4.82
CA PRO A 492 11.21 -5.40 -4.52
C PRO A 492 10.99 -5.06 -3.05
N SER A 493 9.96 -4.25 -2.77
CA SER A 493 9.57 -3.81 -1.43
C SER A 493 8.09 -4.10 -1.17
N ILE A 494 7.55 -3.64 -0.05
CA ILE A 494 6.11 -3.61 0.22
C ILE A 494 5.67 -2.23 0.69
N MET A 495 4.39 -1.93 0.53
CA MET A 495 3.73 -0.84 1.26
C MET A 495 3.03 -1.36 2.52
N THR A 496 3.02 -0.54 3.57
CA THR A 496 2.30 -0.82 4.80
C THR A 496 0.84 -0.35 4.75
N GLY A 497 0.55 0.64 3.91
CA GLY A 497 -0.80 1.06 3.52
C GLY A 497 -1.32 0.26 2.33
N ASN A 498 -2.55 0.54 1.94
CA ASN A 498 -3.19 -0.01 0.76
C ASN A 498 -3.54 1.15 -0.16
N THR A 499 -3.40 0.94 -1.47
CA THR A 499 -3.79 1.90 -2.51
C THR A 499 -5.03 1.42 -3.27
N ASP A 500 -5.49 2.19 -4.24
CA ASP A 500 -6.56 1.84 -5.18
C ASP A 500 -6.35 0.47 -5.86
N THR A 501 -5.09 0.04 -6.05
CA THR A 501 -4.78 -1.29 -6.60
C THR A 501 -5.31 -2.48 -5.81
N SER A 502 -5.73 -2.30 -4.54
CA SER A 502 -6.48 -3.32 -3.79
C SER A 502 -7.74 -3.80 -4.53
N HIS A 503 -8.29 -3.00 -5.43
CA HIS A 503 -9.41 -3.35 -6.30
C HIS A 503 -9.00 -3.99 -7.62
N TYR A 504 -7.72 -3.94 -8.01
CA TYR A 504 -7.23 -4.30 -9.34
C TYR A 504 -6.48 -5.65 -9.43
N TRP A 505 -6.40 -6.41 -8.33
CA TRP A 505 -5.63 -7.67 -8.29
C TRP A 505 -6.09 -8.74 -9.29
N ASN A 506 -7.33 -8.66 -9.80
CA ASN A 506 -7.87 -9.57 -10.80
C ASN A 506 -7.52 -9.17 -12.25
N LEU A 507 -7.04 -7.94 -12.48
CA LEU A 507 -6.70 -7.43 -13.81
C LEU A 507 -5.31 -7.88 -14.27
N THR A 508 -4.36 -8.04 -13.34
CA THR A 508 -3.01 -8.56 -13.61
C THR A 508 -2.29 -8.93 -12.33
N LYS A 509 -1.27 -9.78 -12.45
CA LYS A 509 -0.32 -10.09 -11.38
C LYS A 509 0.85 -9.10 -11.33
N ASN A 510 1.02 -8.25 -12.35
CA ASN A 510 2.15 -7.32 -12.46
C ASN A 510 1.75 -5.94 -11.94
N ILE A 511 1.70 -5.79 -10.61
CA ILE A 511 1.31 -4.53 -9.95
C ILE A 511 2.51 -3.95 -9.22
N TYR A 512 2.87 -2.71 -9.51
CA TYR A 512 4.04 -2.04 -8.94
C TYR A 512 3.63 -0.69 -8.37
N ARG A 513 3.96 -0.44 -7.10
CA ARG A 513 3.68 0.82 -6.41
C ARG A 513 4.98 1.57 -6.24
N PHE A 514 5.12 2.67 -6.96
CA PHE A 514 6.42 3.35 -7.07
C PHE A 514 6.24 4.82 -7.42
N HIS A 515 6.57 5.69 -6.46
CA HIS A 515 6.77 7.11 -6.75
C HIS A 515 8.25 7.32 -7.09
N PRO A 516 8.61 7.65 -8.35
CA PRO A 516 10.00 7.74 -8.81
C PRO A 516 10.71 9.00 -8.27
N SER A 517 10.85 9.15 -6.96
CA SER A 517 11.54 10.28 -6.33
C SER A 517 12.53 9.85 -5.25
N PHE A 518 13.43 10.75 -4.87
CA PHE A 518 14.31 10.55 -3.72
C PHE A 518 13.51 10.66 -2.43
N ALA A 519 13.69 9.69 -1.52
CA ALA A 519 13.08 9.71 -0.21
C ALA A 519 13.59 10.91 0.60
N ASN A 520 12.66 11.77 0.99
CA ASN A 520 12.90 12.90 1.87
C ASN A 520 12.00 12.78 3.11
N MET A 521 12.59 12.49 4.27
CA MET A 521 11.81 12.29 5.50
C MET A 521 11.02 13.53 5.94
N ASP A 522 11.48 14.74 5.60
CA ASP A 522 10.75 15.97 5.90
C ASP A 522 9.44 16.06 5.10
N VAL A 523 9.41 15.48 3.89
CA VAL A 523 8.20 15.35 3.07
C VAL A 523 7.36 14.17 3.53
N LEU A 524 7.96 12.99 3.66
CA LEU A 524 7.23 11.75 3.96
C LEU A 524 6.52 11.77 5.32
N LEU A 525 7.05 12.50 6.31
CA LEU A 525 6.41 12.66 7.63
C LEU A 525 5.23 13.64 7.62
N THR A 526 5.00 14.36 6.52
CA THR A 526 3.89 15.32 6.39
C THR A 526 2.68 14.76 5.64
N ILE A 527 2.78 13.55 5.08
CA ILE A 527 1.64 12.84 4.48
C ILE A 527 0.53 12.72 5.52
N HIS A 528 -0.70 13.08 5.13
CA HIS A 528 -1.88 13.16 6.00
C HIS A 528 -1.78 14.11 7.20
N SER A 529 -0.73 14.94 7.26
CA SER A 529 -0.48 15.87 8.37
C SER A 529 -0.53 17.33 7.91
N VAL A 530 -0.31 18.26 8.85
CA VAL A 530 -0.10 19.68 8.54
C VAL A 530 1.19 19.86 7.74
N ASN A 531 1.25 20.92 6.95
CA ASN A 531 2.45 21.28 6.19
C ASN A 531 2.84 20.25 5.13
N GLU A 532 1.89 19.51 4.56
CA GLU A 532 2.17 18.68 3.40
C GLU A 532 2.75 19.53 2.26
N HIS A 533 3.85 19.06 1.69
CA HIS A 533 4.59 19.71 0.62
C HIS A 533 5.37 18.70 -0.20
N ILE A 534 5.74 19.08 -1.43
CA ILE A 534 6.62 18.29 -2.28
C ILE A 534 7.71 19.19 -2.90
N ASP A 535 8.90 18.64 -3.14
CA ASP A 535 9.91 19.32 -3.93
C ASP A 535 9.58 19.24 -5.44
N PRO A 536 9.83 20.29 -6.22
CA PRO A 536 9.54 20.25 -7.66
C PRO A 536 10.35 19.22 -8.44
N ASP A 537 11.52 18.77 -7.95
CA ASP A 537 12.31 17.74 -8.64
C ASP A 537 11.58 16.39 -8.60
N SER A 538 10.90 16.06 -7.51
CA SER A 538 10.04 14.87 -7.41
C SER A 538 8.97 14.84 -8.49
N VAL A 539 8.30 15.97 -8.76
CA VAL A 539 7.30 16.06 -9.85
C VAL A 539 7.96 15.85 -11.22
N MET A 540 9.13 16.44 -11.42
CA MET A 540 9.89 16.23 -12.66
C MET A 540 10.33 14.77 -12.81
N HIS A 541 10.69 14.09 -11.72
CA HIS A 541 11.09 12.70 -11.79
C HIS A 541 9.94 11.76 -12.15
N VAL A 542 8.73 12.02 -11.66
CA VAL A 542 7.50 11.35 -12.14
C VAL A 542 7.39 11.50 -13.64
N ILE A 543 7.49 12.73 -14.15
CA ILE A 543 7.38 13.01 -15.59
C ILE A 543 8.42 12.24 -16.40
N GLY A 544 9.70 12.31 -16.01
CA GLY A 544 10.75 11.65 -16.79
C GLY A 544 10.71 10.14 -16.73
N PHE A 545 10.36 9.56 -15.58
CA PHE A 545 10.22 8.11 -15.46
C PHE A 545 9.08 7.59 -16.35
N PHE A 546 7.89 8.20 -16.28
CA PHE A 546 6.78 7.79 -17.13
C PHE A 546 7.04 8.08 -18.61
N TYR A 547 7.74 9.16 -18.93
CA TYR A 547 8.18 9.44 -20.29
C TYR A 547 9.01 8.28 -20.84
N ASP A 548 10.05 7.85 -20.12
CA ASP A 548 10.90 6.76 -20.58
C ASP A 548 10.15 5.43 -20.58
N TYR A 549 9.39 5.13 -19.53
CA TYR A 549 8.66 3.86 -19.40
C TYR A 549 7.56 3.70 -20.46
N ILE A 550 6.85 4.77 -20.84
CA ILE A 550 5.92 4.74 -21.98
C ILE A 550 6.66 4.31 -23.24
N HIS A 551 7.83 4.87 -23.56
CA HIS A 551 8.59 4.49 -24.75
C HIS A 551 9.21 3.09 -24.68
N VAL A 552 9.39 2.53 -23.49
CA VAL A 552 9.82 1.14 -23.30
C VAL A 552 8.69 0.18 -23.63
N ILE A 553 7.51 0.42 -23.06
CA ILE A 553 6.41 -0.55 -23.12
C ILE A 553 5.48 -0.33 -24.32
N ALA A 554 5.49 0.86 -24.91
CA ALA A 554 4.53 1.32 -25.89
C ALA A 554 5.23 1.66 -27.20
#